data_AF-A0A538HCM4-F1
#
_entry.id   AF-A0A538HCM4-F1
#
_cell.length_a   1.000
_cell.length_b   1.000
_cell.length_c   1.000
_cell.angle_alpha   90.00
_cell.angle_beta   90.00
_cell.angle_gamma   90.00
#
_symmetry.space_group_name_H-M   'P 1'
#
loop_
_entity.id
_entity.type
_entity.pdbx_description
1 polymer ?
#
loop_
_entity_poly.entity_id
_entity_poly.type
_entity_poly.pdbx_seq_one_letter_code
_entity_poly.pdbx_strand_id
1 'polypeptide(L)'
;MLRRSAAQPLVTTALKAENVAQGQRQARCRSRSSPAGWAAVSADRVGAAIEAEARRIERETACSALAHRMATSAWRRIYFALGVPTTALAAVAGASALAHYRIAAAVFALGAAVASALMTFTNPAGQVAEHRKASSRYRAVENRARVLWQVTCADETDSESLRQELDELIEEWSKTSEGSPPLFESLHRRARRRAEEGR
;
A
#
# COMPACT_ATOMS: atom_id res chain seq x y z
N MET A 1 42.15 72.00 -48.74
CA MET A 1 40.81 71.37 -48.84
C MET A 1 40.82 70.12 -47.94
N LEU A 2 40.27 70.22 -46.72
CA LEU A 2 38.96 69.64 -46.32
C LEU A 2 38.91 68.11 -46.50
N ARG A 3 39.08 67.34 -45.41
CA ARG A 3 38.03 66.59 -44.64
C ARG A 3 37.34 65.53 -45.50
N ARG A 4 37.13 64.28 -45.08
CA ARG A 4 36.79 63.75 -43.75
C ARG A 4 36.92 62.21 -43.84
N SER A 5 37.60 61.58 -42.89
CA SER A 5 37.68 60.12 -42.76
C SER A 5 36.40 59.57 -42.13
N ALA A 6 35.70 58.70 -42.86
CA ALA A 6 34.47 58.04 -42.43
C ALA A 6 34.76 56.55 -42.22
N ALA A 7 35.00 56.14 -40.96
CA ALA A 7 35.07 54.74 -40.58
C ALA A 7 34.74 54.61 -39.09
N GLN A 8 33.46 54.44 -38.76
CA GLN A 8 32.96 53.96 -37.45
C GLN A 8 31.41 53.82 -37.48
N PRO A 9 30.85 52.72 -38.00
CA PRO A 9 29.54 52.30 -37.49
C PRO A 9 29.40 50.80 -37.15
N LEU A 10 30.32 49.94 -37.60
CA LEU A 10 30.16 48.47 -37.47
C LEU A 10 30.52 47.92 -36.07
N VAL A 11 31.50 48.52 -35.39
CA VAL A 11 31.94 48.04 -34.06
C VAL A 11 30.89 48.35 -32.98
N THR A 12 30.17 49.48 -33.13
CA THR A 12 29.18 49.94 -32.15
C THR A 12 27.90 49.11 -32.17
N THR A 13 27.52 48.55 -33.33
CA THR A 13 26.31 47.71 -33.46
C THR A 13 26.53 46.31 -32.90
N ALA A 14 27.71 45.72 -33.11
CA ALA A 14 28.08 44.42 -32.54
C ALA A 14 28.15 44.47 -30.99
N LEU A 15 28.81 45.49 -30.42
CA LEU A 15 28.88 45.69 -28.97
C LEU A 15 27.51 45.93 -28.32
N LYS A 16 26.57 46.56 -29.03
CA LYS A 16 25.21 46.78 -28.53
C LYS A 16 24.39 45.49 -28.53
N ALA A 17 24.54 44.66 -29.56
CA ALA A 17 23.87 43.35 -29.63
C ALA A 17 24.37 42.38 -28.54
N GLU A 18 25.68 42.37 -28.29
CA GLU A 18 26.29 41.51 -27.26
C GLU A 18 25.89 41.93 -25.84
N ASN A 19 25.85 43.25 -25.56
CA ASN A 19 25.37 43.78 -24.29
C ASN A 19 23.88 43.48 -24.04
N VAL A 20 23.03 43.55 -25.09
CA VAL A 20 21.62 43.19 -24.98
C VAL A 20 21.46 41.68 -24.71
N ALA A 21 22.23 40.84 -25.39
CA ALA A 21 22.22 39.39 -25.16
C ALA A 21 22.73 39.02 -23.74
N GLN A 22 23.77 39.71 -23.24
CA GLN A 22 24.26 39.55 -21.87
C GLN A 22 23.24 40.04 -20.83
N GLY A 23 22.59 41.17 -21.06
CA GLY A 23 21.52 41.69 -20.19
C GLY A 23 20.32 40.74 -20.11
N GLN A 24 19.91 40.14 -21.23
CA GLN A 24 18.84 39.14 -21.24
C GLN A 24 19.25 37.81 -20.60
N ARG A 25 20.49 37.36 -20.76
CA ARG A 25 21.02 36.18 -20.05
C ARG A 25 21.11 36.43 -18.55
N GLN A 26 21.57 37.60 -18.11
CA GLN A 26 21.60 37.97 -16.70
C GLN A 26 20.20 38.11 -16.09
N ALA A 27 19.23 38.67 -16.82
CA ALA A 27 17.83 38.74 -16.37
C ALA A 27 17.20 37.35 -16.20
N ARG A 28 17.49 36.41 -17.12
CA ARG A 28 17.02 35.02 -17.06
C ARG A 28 17.69 34.20 -15.94
N CYS A 29 18.96 34.48 -15.64
CA CYS A 29 19.62 33.91 -14.46
C CYS A 29 19.08 34.51 -13.16
N ARG A 30 18.78 35.81 -13.13
CA ARG A 30 18.20 36.50 -11.96
C ARG A 30 16.77 36.05 -11.63
N SER A 31 15.94 35.75 -12.63
CA SER A 31 14.61 35.19 -12.39
C SER A 31 14.68 33.77 -11.81
N ARG A 32 15.71 32.99 -12.18
CA ARG A 32 15.98 31.65 -11.63
C ARG A 32 16.61 31.67 -10.23
N SER A 33 17.35 32.72 -9.90
CA SER A 33 17.97 32.92 -8.58
C SER A 33 17.10 33.73 -7.61
N SER A 34 15.83 34.00 -7.96
CA SER A 34 14.91 34.68 -7.06
C SER A 34 14.53 33.76 -5.89
N PRO A 35 14.52 34.24 -4.64
CA PRO A 35 14.20 33.41 -3.48
C PRO A 35 12.88 32.64 -3.61
N ALA A 36 11.90 33.24 -4.26
CA ALA A 36 10.60 32.61 -4.51
C ALA A 36 10.66 31.44 -5.51
N GLY A 37 11.58 31.49 -6.48
CA GLY A 37 11.70 30.46 -7.52
C GLY A 37 12.35 29.17 -7.00
N TRP A 38 13.31 29.25 -6.07
CA TRP A 38 13.84 28.05 -5.42
C TRP A 38 12.83 27.45 -4.45
N ALA A 39 12.04 28.28 -3.76
CA ALA A 39 11.02 27.84 -2.83
C ALA A 39 9.92 27.03 -3.56
N ALA A 40 9.40 27.56 -4.66
CA ALA A 40 8.42 26.85 -5.50
C ALA A 40 8.97 25.51 -6.04
N VAL A 41 10.16 25.51 -6.64
CA VAL A 41 10.81 24.29 -7.16
C VAL A 41 11.15 23.29 -6.03
N SER A 42 11.33 23.74 -4.80
CA SER A 42 11.54 22.85 -3.64
C SER A 42 10.21 22.27 -3.13
N ALA A 43 9.14 23.05 -3.11
CA ALA A 43 7.79 22.60 -2.76
C ALA A 43 7.27 21.54 -3.76
N ASP A 44 7.48 21.77 -5.07
CA ASP A 44 7.12 20.80 -6.11
C ASP A 44 7.83 19.46 -5.93
N ARG A 45 9.12 19.50 -5.53
CA ARG A 45 9.90 18.28 -5.25
C ARG A 45 9.42 17.54 -4.00
N VAL A 46 8.98 18.28 -2.99
CA VAL A 46 8.41 17.71 -1.77
C VAL A 46 7.07 17.05 -2.06
N GLY A 47 6.17 17.73 -2.79
CA GLY A 47 4.89 17.16 -3.21
C GLY A 47 5.07 15.87 -4.02
N ALA A 48 5.97 15.87 -5.00
CA ALA A 48 6.28 14.67 -5.80
C ALA A 48 6.86 13.51 -4.95
N ALA A 49 7.68 13.82 -3.93
CA ALA A 49 8.22 12.81 -3.03
C ALA A 49 7.13 12.19 -2.13
N ILE A 50 6.22 13.02 -1.61
CA ILE A 50 5.06 12.58 -0.81
C ILE A 50 4.12 11.72 -1.66
N GLU A 51 3.83 12.14 -2.89
CA GLU A 51 2.99 11.38 -3.82
C GLU A 51 3.61 10.01 -4.15
N ALA A 52 4.93 9.96 -4.36
CA ALA A 52 5.65 8.71 -4.62
C ALA A 52 5.60 7.77 -3.42
N GLU A 53 5.75 8.32 -2.21
CA GLU A 53 5.69 7.56 -0.95
C GLU A 53 4.29 7.03 -0.66
N ALA A 54 3.27 7.87 -0.78
CA ALA A 54 1.87 7.47 -0.65
C ALA A 54 1.50 6.35 -1.65
N ARG A 55 2.00 6.43 -2.90
CA ARG A 55 1.85 5.35 -3.89
C ARG A 55 2.61 4.08 -3.54
N ARG A 56 3.70 4.16 -2.76
CA ARG A 56 4.41 2.97 -2.25
C ARG A 56 3.58 2.32 -1.15
N ILE A 57 3.09 3.11 -0.19
CA ILE A 57 2.24 2.65 0.91
C ILE A 57 0.96 2.01 0.38
N GLU A 58 0.28 2.62 -0.61
CA GLU A 58 -0.90 2.03 -1.25
C GLU A 58 -0.60 0.61 -1.79
N ARG A 59 0.53 0.45 -2.49
CA ARG A 59 0.92 -0.85 -3.07
C ARG A 59 1.23 -1.89 -2.01
N GLU A 60 1.99 -1.52 -0.99
CA GLU A 60 2.38 -2.42 0.10
C GLU A 60 1.15 -2.86 0.92
N THR A 61 0.27 -1.91 1.26
CA THR A 61 -0.95 -2.17 2.02
C THR A 61 -1.97 -2.99 1.23
N ALA A 62 -2.14 -2.74 -0.08
CA ALA A 62 -2.97 -3.57 -0.95
C ALA A 62 -2.48 -5.02 -1.03
N CYS A 63 -1.15 -5.23 -1.12
CA CYS A 63 -0.55 -6.56 -1.12
C CYS A 63 -0.82 -7.29 0.21
N SER A 64 -0.61 -6.62 1.34
CA SER A 64 -0.88 -7.17 2.68
C SER A 64 -2.37 -7.46 2.90
N ALA A 65 -3.26 -6.57 2.45
CA ALA A 65 -4.71 -6.78 2.49
C ALA A 65 -5.12 -8.03 1.72
N LEU A 66 -4.54 -8.25 0.53
CA LEU A 66 -4.78 -9.42 -0.29
C LEU A 66 -4.27 -10.70 0.39
N ALA A 67 -3.06 -10.66 0.95
CA ALA A 67 -2.47 -11.80 1.66
C ALA A 67 -3.35 -12.25 2.85
N HIS A 68 -3.84 -11.30 3.65
CA HIS A 68 -4.79 -11.57 4.73
C HIS A 68 -6.12 -12.13 4.22
N ARG A 69 -6.66 -11.61 3.12
CA ARG A 69 -7.89 -12.15 2.51
C ARG A 69 -7.71 -13.59 2.02
N MET A 70 -6.54 -13.90 1.47
CA MET A 70 -6.18 -15.28 1.10
C MET A 70 -6.05 -16.18 2.33
N ALA A 71 -5.46 -15.68 3.42
CA ALA A 71 -5.37 -16.39 4.69
C ALA A 71 -6.77 -16.68 5.28
N THR A 72 -7.67 -15.70 5.30
CA THR A 72 -9.09 -15.89 5.69
C THR A 72 -9.73 -17.02 4.89
N SER A 73 -9.48 -17.07 3.58
CA SER A 73 -10.05 -18.11 2.71
C SER A 73 -9.41 -19.49 2.93
N ALA A 74 -8.14 -19.55 3.30
CA ALA A 74 -7.47 -20.80 3.68
C ALA A 74 -8.02 -21.33 5.01
N TRP A 75 -8.10 -20.48 6.03
CA TRP A 75 -8.64 -20.84 7.34
C TRP A 75 -10.12 -21.23 7.29
N ARG A 76 -10.92 -20.55 6.46
CA ARG A 76 -12.33 -20.92 6.25
C ARG A 76 -12.46 -22.32 5.66
N ARG A 77 -11.57 -22.70 4.72
CA ARG A 77 -11.55 -24.07 4.19
C ARG A 77 -11.19 -25.09 5.25
N ILE A 78 -10.22 -24.80 6.11
CA ILE A 78 -9.85 -25.67 7.24
C ILE A 78 -11.03 -25.83 8.21
N TYR A 79 -11.72 -24.73 8.54
CA TYR A 79 -12.89 -24.77 9.42
C TYR A 79 -13.96 -25.71 8.90
N PHE A 80 -14.35 -25.60 7.62
CA PHE A 80 -15.36 -26.48 7.04
C PHE A 80 -14.85 -27.92 6.83
N ALA A 81 -13.58 -28.08 6.45
CA ALA A 81 -12.97 -29.40 6.24
C ALA A 81 -12.84 -30.21 7.54
N LEU A 82 -12.70 -29.56 8.70
CA LEU A 82 -12.71 -30.25 9.99
C LEU A 82 -14.13 -30.36 10.56
N GLY A 83 -14.94 -29.31 10.45
CA GLY A 83 -16.24 -29.23 11.11
C GLY A 83 -17.27 -30.19 10.52
N VAL A 84 -17.41 -30.17 9.19
CA VAL A 84 -18.42 -30.98 8.50
C VAL A 84 -18.18 -32.48 8.74
N PRO A 85 -16.95 -33.02 8.57
CA PRO A 85 -16.70 -34.43 8.86
C PRO A 85 -16.87 -34.76 10.34
N THR A 86 -16.47 -33.86 11.25
CA THR A 86 -16.65 -34.09 12.71
C THR A 86 -18.11 -34.29 13.06
N THR A 87 -18.99 -33.41 12.57
CA THR A 87 -20.44 -33.53 12.80
C THR A 87 -21.02 -34.79 12.17
N ALA A 88 -20.59 -35.15 10.96
CA ALA A 88 -21.03 -36.39 10.31
C ALA A 88 -20.58 -37.64 11.09
N LEU A 89 -19.32 -37.69 11.51
CA LEU A 89 -18.76 -38.78 12.32
C LEU A 89 -19.50 -38.92 13.66
N ALA A 90 -19.77 -37.80 14.34
CA ALA A 90 -20.52 -37.81 15.60
C ALA A 90 -21.95 -38.34 15.41
N ALA A 91 -22.62 -37.94 14.33
CA ALA A 91 -23.96 -38.42 14.00
C ALA A 91 -23.97 -39.93 13.70
N VAL A 92 -23.04 -40.43 12.88
CA VAL A 92 -22.90 -41.86 12.56
C VAL A 92 -22.51 -42.66 13.79
N ALA A 93 -21.64 -42.13 14.66
CA ALA A 93 -21.27 -42.76 15.91
C ALA A 93 -22.49 -42.95 16.83
N GLY A 94 -23.30 -41.89 16.99
CA GLY A 94 -24.54 -41.92 17.76
C GLY A 94 -25.52 -42.95 17.21
N ALA A 95 -25.82 -42.91 15.91
CA ALA A 95 -26.73 -43.86 15.26
C ALA A 95 -26.23 -45.32 15.38
N SER A 96 -24.93 -45.54 15.20
CA SER A 96 -24.30 -46.86 15.31
C SER A 96 -24.35 -47.42 16.74
N ALA A 97 -24.24 -46.55 17.75
CA ALA A 97 -24.38 -46.94 19.15
C ALA A 97 -25.80 -47.42 19.46
N LEU A 98 -26.82 -46.77 18.91
CA LEU A 98 -28.22 -47.20 19.04
C LEU A 98 -28.50 -48.51 18.31
N ALA A 99 -27.88 -48.73 17.15
CA ALA A 99 -28.02 -49.94 16.35
C ALA A 99 -27.14 -51.12 16.83
N HIS A 100 -26.58 -51.04 18.04
CA HIS A 100 -25.71 -52.06 18.66
C HIS A 100 -24.38 -52.36 17.91
N TYR A 101 -23.97 -51.54 16.94
CA TYR A 101 -22.66 -51.64 16.27
C TYR A 101 -21.55 -50.96 17.09
N ARG A 102 -21.22 -51.51 18.26
CA ARG A 102 -20.37 -50.86 19.28
C ARG A 102 -18.97 -50.50 18.79
N ILE A 103 -18.32 -51.36 17.99
CA ILE A 103 -16.97 -51.11 17.48
C ILE A 103 -16.97 -49.95 16.48
N ALA A 104 -17.92 -49.95 15.54
CA ALA A 104 -18.05 -48.87 14.57
C ALA A 104 -18.35 -47.52 15.26
N ALA A 105 -19.27 -47.52 16.23
CA ALA A 105 -19.57 -46.34 17.03
C ALA A 105 -18.32 -45.77 17.74
N ALA A 106 -17.49 -46.63 18.33
CA ALA A 106 -16.28 -46.21 19.03
C ALA A 106 -15.23 -45.58 18.07
N VAL A 107 -15.02 -46.17 16.89
CA VAL A 107 -14.08 -45.63 15.89
C VAL A 107 -14.52 -44.25 15.41
N PHE A 108 -15.81 -44.09 15.07
CA PHE A 108 -16.33 -42.80 14.62
C PHE A 108 -16.31 -41.74 15.72
N ALA A 109 -16.63 -42.12 16.96
CA ALA A 109 -16.56 -41.22 18.12
C ALA A 109 -15.12 -40.74 18.37
N LEU A 110 -14.12 -41.64 18.27
CA LEU A 110 -12.72 -41.26 18.42
C LEU A 110 -12.26 -40.30 17.32
N GLY A 111 -12.67 -40.56 16.07
CA GLY A 111 -12.40 -39.65 14.95
C GLY A 111 -13.00 -38.25 15.16
N ALA A 112 -14.26 -38.19 15.60
CA ALA A 112 -14.92 -36.93 15.93
C ALA A 112 -14.24 -36.20 17.10
N ALA A 113 -13.76 -36.93 18.12
CA ALA A 113 -13.05 -36.36 19.26
C ALA A 113 -11.70 -35.75 18.84
N VAL A 114 -10.90 -36.46 18.04
CA VAL A 114 -9.62 -35.94 17.52
C VAL A 114 -9.84 -34.70 16.67
N ALA A 115 -10.80 -34.73 15.75
CA ALA A 115 -11.08 -33.58 14.89
C ALA A 115 -11.62 -32.38 15.68
N SER A 116 -12.44 -32.61 16.72
CA SER A 116 -12.89 -31.57 17.65
C SER A 116 -11.72 -30.96 18.43
N ALA A 117 -10.79 -31.78 18.93
CA ALA A 117 -9.59 -31.30 19.60
C ALA A 117 -8.74 -30.42 18.67
N LEU A 118 -8.55 -30.84 17.41
CA LEU A 118 -7.86 -30.04 16.40
C LEU A 118 -8.55 -28.69 16.16
N MET A 119 -9.89 -28.65 16.09
CA MET A 119 -10.65 -27.40 15.96
C MET A 119 -10.42 -26.46 17.15
N THR A 120 -10.40 -26.98 18.38
CA THR A 120 -10.17 -26.18 19.59
C THR A 120 -8.76 -25.62 19.64
N PHE A 121 -7.73 -26.44 19.40
CA PHE A 121 -6.33 -25.97 19.45
C PHE A 121 -5.98 -25.01 18.31
N THR A 122 -6.51 -25.28 17.11
CA THR A 122 -6.19 -24.47 15.93
C THR A 122 -7.02 -23.19 15.87
N ASN A 123 -8.18 -23.16 16.55
CA ASN A 123 -9.18 -22.08 16.52
C ASN A 123 -9.36 -21.43 15.13
N PRO A 124 -9.71 -22.21 14.09
CA PRO A 124 -9.75 -21.69 12.72
C PRO A 124 -10.79 -20.58 12.55
N ALA A 125 -11.85 -20.56 13.35
CA ALA A 125 -12.84 -19.47 13.36
C ALA A 125 -12.25 -18.15 13.84
N GLY A 126 -11.46 -18.17 14.93
CA GLY A 126 -10.71 -17.00 15.40
C GLY A 126 -9.73 -16.49 14.34
N GLN A 127 -8.98 -17.40 13.71
CA GLN A 127 -8.03 -17.04 12.65
C GLN A 127 -8.71 -16.38 11.44
N VAL A 128 -9.90 -16.86 11.05
CA VAL A 128 -10.72 -16.22 10.00
C VAL A 128 -11.07 -14.78 10.39
N ALA A 129 -11.53 -14.56 11.62
CA ALA A 129 -11.94 -13.25 12.11
C ALA A 129 -10.76 -12.27 12.17
N GLU A 130 -9.64 -12.69 12.75
CA GLU A 130 -8.44 -11.85 12.89
C GLU A 130 -7.85 -11.45 11.53
N HIS A 131 -7.68 -12.41 10.61
CA HIS A 131 -7.19 -12.08 9.26
C HIS A 131 -8.21 -11.23 8.47
N ARG A 132 -9.52 -11.42 8.66
CA ARG A 132 -10.54 -10.57 8.01
C ARG A 132 -10.47 -9.14 8.53
N LYS A 133 -10.30 -8.97 9.84
CA LYS A 133 -10.15 -7.66 10.48
C LYS A 133 -8.87 -6.95 10.02
N ALA A 134 -7.74 -7.66 9.99
CA ALA A 134 -6.48 -7.16 9.47
C ALA A 134 -6.60 -6.73 8.00
N SER A 135 -7.21 -7.56 7.15
CA SER A 135 -7.47 -7.22 5.74
C SER A 135 -8.28 -5.93 5.61
N SER A 136 -9.31 -5.75 6.43
CA SER A 136 -10.13 -4.52 6.43
C SER A 136 -9.34 -3.28 6.85
N ARG A 137 -8.48 -3.39 7.87
CA ARG A 137 -7.62 -2.30 8.33
C ARG A 137 -6.63 -1.87 7.24
N TYR A 138 -5.95 -2.83 6.62
CA TYR A 138 -5.03 -2.53 5.52
C TYR A 138 -5.74 -1.87 4.32
N ARG A 139 -6.99 -2.25 4.02
CA ARG A 139 -7.78 -1.58 2.98
C ARG A 139 -8.17 -0.14 3.34
N ALA A 140 -8.37 0.16 4.61
CA ALA A 140 -8.62 1.53 5.04
C ALA A 140 -7.38 2.41 4.80
N VAL A 141 -6.19 1.91 5.18
CA VAL A 141 -4.91 2.57 4.91
C VAL A 141 -4.65 2.71 3.41
N GLU A 142 -4.90 1.65 2.61
CA GLU A 142 -4.79 1.69 1.15
C GLU A 142 -5.66 2.82 0.57
N ASN A 143 -6.92 2.92 1.00
CA ASN A 143 -7.85 3.93 0.50
C ASN A 143 -7.41 5.34 0.90
N ARG A 144 -6.93 5.53 2.13
CA ARG A 144 -6.42 6.82 2.60
C ARG A 144 -5.16 7.24 1.84
N ALA A 145 -4.24 6.31 1.60
CA ALA A 145 -3.06 6.52 0.76
C ALA A 145 -3.45 6.94 -0.66
N ARG A 146 -4.47 6.28 -1.25
CA ARG A 146 -4.99 6.62 -2.58
C ARG A 146 -5.55 8.03 -2.63
N VAL A 147 -6.36 8.42 -1.64
CA VAL A 147 -6.91 9.78 -1.56
C VAL A 147 -5.80 10.82 -1.44
N LEU A 148 -4.80 10.58 -0.59
CA LEU A 148 -3.66 11.48 -0.41
C LEU A 148 -2.96 11.79 -1.74
N TRP A 149 -2.58 10.77 -2.52
CA TRP A 149 -1.83 11.01 -3.76
C TRP A 149 -2.70 11.39 -4.97
N GLN A 150 -3.96 10.94 -5.05
CA GLN A 150 -4.83 11.26 -6.18
C GLN A 150 -5.54 12.61 -6.05
N VAL A 151 -5.89 13.00 -4.82
CA VAL A 151 -6.73 14.17 -4.55
C VAL A 151 -5.93 15.24 -3.83
N THR A 152 -5.39 14.95 -2.64
CA THR A 152 -4.75 15.99 -1.81
C THR A 152 -3.46 16.53 -2.46
N CYS A 153 -2.62 15.67 -3.05
CA CYS A 153 -1.43 16.12 -3.77
C CYS A 153 -1.73 16.82 -5.11
N ALA A 154 -2.94 16.67 -5.65
CA ALA A 154 -3.37 17.35 -6.86
C ALA A 154 -3.99 18.72 -6.59
N ASP A 155 -4.48 18.94 -5.36
CA ASP A 155 -4.91 20.24 -4.85
C ASP A 155 -3.66 21.07 -4.47
N GLU A 156 -3.69 22.40 -4.63
CA GLU A 156 -2.57 23.31 -4.26
C GLU A 156 -2.44 23.45 -2.73
N THR A 157 -2.37 22.32 -2.04
CA THR A 157 -2.27 22.21 -0.59
C THR A 157 -0.84 22.55 -0.14
N ASP A 158 -0.73 23.26 0.98
CA ASP A 158 0.57 23.59 1.56
C ASP A 158 1.38 22.31 1.91
N SER A 159 2.69 22.40 1.72
CA SER A 159 3.61 21.28 1.90
C SER A 159 3.67 20.77 3.35
N GLU A 160 3.34 21.61 4.35
CA GLU A 160 3.31 21.19 5.75
C GLU A 160 2.12 20.27 6.05
N SER A 161 0.93 20.62 5.54
CA SER A 161 -0.27 19.79 5.68
C SER A 161 -0.11 18.42 5.02
N LEU A 162 0.51 18.36 3.83
CA LEU A 162 0.77 17.10 3.13
C LEU A 162 1.72 16.18 3.91
N ARG A 163 2.73 16.76 4.59
CA ARG A 163 3.63 15.99 5.46
C ARG A 163 2.90 15.43 6.66
N GLN A 164 2.06 16.25 7.29
CA GLN A 164 1.27 15.81 8.43
C GLN A 164 0.33 14.65 8.06
N GLU A 165 -0.39 14.74 6.94
CA GLU A 165 -1.24 13.62 6.48
C GLU A 165 -0.42 12.35 6.18
N LEU A 166 0.78 12.48 5.62
CA LEU A 166 1.67 11.35 5.37
C LEU A 166 2.15 10.72 6.69
N ASP A 167 2.53 11.51 7.67
CA ASP A 167 2.97 11.02 8.98
C ASP A 167 1.84 10.27 9.70
N GLU A 168 0.61 10.81 9.68
CA GLU A 168 -0.57 10.14 10.22
C GLU A 168 -0.85 8.80 9.49
N LEU A 169 -0.68 8.77 8.17
CA LEU A 169 -0.84 7.55 7.38
C LEU A 169 0.21 6.50 7.73
N ILE A 170 1.47 6.90 7.92
CA ILE A 170 2.56 6.00 8.34
C ILE A 170 2.28 5.46 9.75
N GLU A 171 1.81 6.30 10.66
CA GLU A 171 1.45 5.86 12.01
C GLU A 171 0.29 4.86 11.99
N GLU A 172 -0.75 5.11 11.20
CA GLU A 172 -1.88 4.19 11.02
C GLU A 172 -1.43 2.86 10.40
N TRP A 173 -0.53 2.91 9.42
CA TRP A 173 0.06 1.72 8.80
C TRP A 173 0.89 0.90 9.80
N SER A 174 1.72 1.56 10.60
CA SER A 174 2.55 0.92 11.64
C SER A 174 1.66 0.22 12.68
N LYS A 175 0.66 0.92 13.22
CA LYS A 175 -0.34 0.37 14.15
C LYS A 175 -1.09 -0.82 13.55
N THR A 176 -1.45 -0.72 12.27
CA THR A 176 -2.12 -1.83 11.56
C THR A 176 -1.21 -3.05 11.44
N SER A 177 0.08 -2.83 11.18
CA SER A 177 1.06 -3.90 11.00
C SER A 177 1.41 -4.59 12.31
N GLU A 178 1.62 -3.85 13.40
CA GLU A 178 1.78 -4.43 14.74
C GLU A 178 0.53 -5.20 15.20
N GLY A 179 -0.65 -4.65 14.91
CA GLY A 179 -1.93 -5.26 15.31
C GLY A 179 -2.41 -6.39 14.40
N SER A 180 -1.60 -6.83 13.43
CA SER A 180 -1.97 -7.88 12.47
C SER A 180 -1.39 -9.24 12.85
N PRO A 181 -2.16 -10.33 12.71
CA PRO A 181 -1.66 -11.67 12.96
C PRO A 181 -0.57 -12.05 11.93
N PRO A 182 0.40 -12.90 12.30
CA PRO A 182 1.46 -13.31 11.41
C PRO A 182 0.91 -14.01 10.17
N LEU A 183 1.52 -13.73 9.02
CA LEU A 183 1.18 -14.33 7.74
C LEU A 183 2.15 -15.46 7.39
N PHE A 184 1.64 -16.47 6.69
CA PHE A 184 2.51 -17.44 6.04
C PHE A 184 3.21 -16.80 4.82
N GLU A 185 4.51 -16.99 4.72
CA GLU A 185 5.35 -16.44 3.63
C GLU A 185 4.85 -16.84 2.23
N SER A 186 4.27 -18.03 2.09
CA SER A 186 3.69 -18.50 0.83
C SER A 186 2.47 -17.69 0.40
N LEU A 187 1.65 -17.21 1.34
CA LEU A 187 0.49 -16.38 1.06
C LEU A 187 0.91 -14.96 0.68
N HIS A 188 1.92 -14.42 1.36
CA HIS A 188 2.47 -13.11 1.03
C HIS A 188 3.10 -13.11 -0.38
N ARG A 189 3.93 -14.12 -0.70
CA ARG A 189 4.50 -14.26 -2.06
C ARG A 189 3.44 -14.43 -3.14
N ARG A 190 2.37 -15.19 -2.88
CA ARG A 190 1.26 -15.34 -3.84
C ARG A 190 0.46 -14.05 -4.00
N ALA A 191 0.26 -13.31 -2.92
CA ALA A 191 -0.42 -12.02 -2.98
C ALA A 191 0.39 -11.03 -3.82
N ARG A 192 1.71 -10.98 -3.62
CA ARG A 192 2.62 -10.14 -4.41
C ARG A 192 2.55 -10.46 -5.91
N ARG A 193 2.63 -11.74 -6.28
CA ARG A 193 2.48 -12.16 -7.69
C ARG A 193 1.15 -11.71 -8.30
N ARG A 194 0.04 -11.85 -7.56
CA ARG A 194 -1.28 -11.40 -8.04
C ARG A 194 -1.41 -9.89 -8.14
N ALA A 195 -0.75 -9.14 -7.27
CA ALA A 195 -0.73 -7.69 -7.36
C ALA A 195 0.09 -7.21 -8.58
N GLU A 196 1.09 -7.98 -8.99
CA GLU A 196 1.88 -7.75 -10.20
C GLU A 196 1.11 -8.16 -11.48
N GLU A 197 0.38 -9.27 -11.45
CA GLU A 197 -0.42 -9.79 -12.59
C GLU A 197 -1.74 -9.03 -12.83
N GLY A 198 -2.31 -8.38 -11.80
CA GLY A 198 -3.59 -7.69 -11.86
C GLY A 198 -3.53 -6.21 -12.27
N ARG A 199 -2.39 -5.77 -12.79
CA ARG A 199 -2.16 -4.45 -13.40
C ARG A 199 -1.87 -4.62 -14.89
#